data_AF-A0A517VI42-F1
#
_entry.id   AF-A0A517VI42-F1
#
_cell.length_a   1.000
_cell.length_b   1.000
_cell.length_c   1.000
_cell.angle_alpha   90.00
_cell.angle_beta   90.00
_cell.angle_gamma   90.00
#
_symmetry.space_group_name_H-M   'P 1'
#
loop_
_entity.id
_entity.type
_entity.pdbx_description
1 polymer ?
#
loop_
_entity_poly.entity_id
_entity_poly.type
_entity_poly.pdbx_seq_one_letter_code
_entity_poly.pdbx_strand_id
1 'polypeptide(L)'
;MRRTQFASLLILLVLILFASRVGAQTTLIPFGKESTWRYQDDGQPLLPHWIEPKFDDSKWKSGTAPLGYGESDISTTLNFGSDPQKKTITACFRHSFDITDASQLKQLVFMIRSDDGCVVYLNGKEVIRHNLPQGQITADTRALKRSDGLEERLYQYFKIDAAHLVSGANVIAIEVHQVDSRSSDLFLDLALRGYPDDDSLRPKMREQARQATVDYHSTHFVGPKIKIRDGYVDGGRGMKLDEKGQAFSRRELIIVDRQRDAALKQHLDFAHSEELKALVPLKRATRLAKYVDQNMSLDKNNRWSTPAVVLLTREYANEGVMLGDVTRLCGAGVCRHRALLFKLLADEAELDVALVRGNYGDASRVGGHAWNELYLPDGRRFIIDTMQRRIVNLGSDGGQTSSRYLTVKNKPWYPKSKPAEAEQPQNSAN
;
A
#
# COMPACT_ATOMS: atom_id res chain seq x y z
N MET A 1 7.36 -70.38 -4.18
CA MET A 1 8.06 -69.10 -3.90
C MET A 1 7.67 -68.12 -5.01
N ARG A 2 6.64 -67.28 -4.85
CA ARG A 2 6.57 -65.93 -4.22
C ARG A 2 7.15 -64.78 -5.08
N ARG A 3 6.28 -63.76 -5.30
CA ARG A 3 6.49 -62.36 -5.73
C ARG A 3 6.48 -62.14 -7.25
N THR A 4 5.81 -61.14 -7.85
CA THR A 4 4.91 -60.05 -7.43
C THR A 4 4.36 -59.45 -8.73
N GLN A 5 3.04 -59.30 -8.88
CA GLN A 5 2.44 -58.45 -9.91
C GLN A 5 2.26 -57.04 -9.32
N PHE A 6 3.13 -56.10 -9.70
CA PHE A 6 2.96 -54.66 -9.46
C PHE A 6 3.56 -53.90 -10.63
N ALA A 7 2.77 -53.65 -11.67
CA ALA A 7 3.14 -52.73 -12.74
C ALA A 7 1.89 -52.27 -13.51
N SER A 8 0.89 -51.69 -12.83
CA SER A 8 -0.23 -50.99 -13.48
C SER A 8 -0.96 -50.10 -12.48
N LEU A 9 -0.24 -49.17 -11.84
CA LEU A 9 -0.85 -48.06 -11.10
C LEU A 9 0.11 -46.87 -10.98
N LEU A 10 0.67 -46.42 -12.11
CA LEU A 10 1.50 -45.22 -12.15
C LEU A 10 1.27 -44.39 -13.43
N ILE A 11 0.04 -44.39 -13.93
CA ILE A 11 -0.40 -43.50 -15.02
C ILE A 11 -1.76 -42.92 -14.63
N LEU A 12 -1.83 -42.24 -13.48
CA LEU A 12 -2.95 -41.34 -13.16
C LEU A 12 -2.61 -40.40 -11.98
N LEU A 13 -1.47 -39.70 -12.04
CA LEU A 13 -1.27 -38.55 -11.14
C LEU A 13 -0.33 -37.49 -11.73
N VAL A 14 -0.49 -37.16 -13.01
CA VAL A 14 0.00 -35.90 -13.59
C VAL A 14 -1.09 -35.31 -14.47
N LEU A 15 -2.33 -35.29 -13.96
CA LEU A 15 -3.25 -34.22 -14.34
C LEU A 15 -2.70 -32.99 -13.64
N ILE A 16 -1.82 -32.28 -14.35
CA ILE A 16 -1.36 -30.96 -14.02
C ILE A 16 -2.62 -30.15 -13.73
N LEU A 17 -2.84 -29.86 -12.46
CA LEU A 17 -3.65 -28.74 -12.03
C LEU A 17 -3.00 -27.50 -12.64
N PHE A 18 -3.30 -27.20 -13.91
CA PHE A 18 -3.44 -25.82 -14.34
C PHE A 18 -4.71 -25.31 -13.63
N ALA A 19 -4.62 -25.21 -12.31
CA ALA A 19 -5.37 -24.20 -11.61
C ALA A 19 -4.89 -22.91 -12.26
N SER A 20 -5.72 -22.34 -13.13
CA SER A 20 -5.62 -20.95 -13.51
C SER A 20 -5.53 -20.21 -12.18
N ARG A 21 -4.30 -19.82 -11.80
CA ARG A 21 -4.15 -18.84 -10.74
C ARG A 21 -4.85 -17.63 -11.33
N VAL A 22 -6.06 -17.35 -10.85
CA VAL A 22 -6.67 -16.03 -11.03
C VAL A 22 -5.57 -15.07 -10.59
N GLY A 23 -4.98 -14.37 -11.57
CA GLY A 23 -3.72 -13.69 -11.39
C GLY A 23 -3.90 -12.63 -10.32
N ALA A 24 -3.31 -12.82 -9.15
CA ALA A 24 -3.21 -11.70 -8.23
C ALA A 24 -2.39 -10.59 -8.89
N GLN A 25 -2.53 -9.36 -8.38
CA GLN A 25 -1.59 -8.28 -8.66
C GLN A 25 -0.15 -8.79 -8.67
N THR A 26 0.60 -8.44 -9.72
CA THR A 26 2.01 -8.75 -9.87
C THR A 26 2.83 -7.49 -9.67
N THR A 27 3.82 -7.52 -8.76
CA THR A 27 4.81 -6.43 -8.66
C THR A 27 5.82 -6.62 -9.79
N LEU A 28 5.89 -5.64 -10.69
CA LEU A 28 6.79 -5.64 -11.84
C LEU A 28 8.06 -4.85 -11.54
N ILE A 29 7.93 -3.71 -10.84
CA ILE A 29 9.03 -2.92 -10.30
C ILE A 29 8.69 -2.59 -8.84
N PRO A 30 9.51 -2.98 -7.85
CA PRO A 30 9.26 -2.68 -6.44
C PRO A 30 9.62 -1.22 -6.10
N PHE A 31 9.21 -0.76 -4.92
CA PHE A 31 9.49 0.61 -4.46
C PHE A 31 10.94 0.83 -4.07
N GLY A 32 11.47 2.03 -4.34
CA GLY A 32 12.68 2.56 -3.73
C GLY A 32 13.87 1.61 -3.83
N LYS A 33 14.49 1.34 -2.67
CA LYS A 33 15.77 0.60 -2.56
C LYS A 33 15.73 -0.84 -3.06
N GLU A 34 14.54 -1.40 -3.28
CA GLU A 34 14.36 -2.73 -3.87
C GLU A 34 14.47 -2.70 -5.41
N SER A 35 14.53 -1.51 -6.02
CA SER A 35 14.72 -1.33 -7.46
C SER A 35 16.08 -0.69 -7.76
N THR A 36 16.75 -1.18 -8.80
CA THR A 36 18.01 -0.62 -9.32
C THR A 36 17.79 -0.11 -10.73
N TRP A 37 18.23 1.10 -11.01
CA TRP A 37 18.06 1.78 -12.29
C TRP A 37 19.41 2.06 -12.94
N ARG A 38 19.46 1.93 -14.26
CA ARG A 38 20.51 2.54 -15.07
C ARG A 38 20.17 4.00 -15.28
N TYR A 39 21.15 4.90 -15.23
CA TYR A 39 20.89 6.32 -15.37
C TYR A 39 22.02 7.09 -16.05
N GLN A 40 21.64 8.21 -16.67
CA GLN A 40 22.51 9.23 -17.24
C GLN A 40 22.11 10.60 -16.67
N ASP A 41 23.06 11.26 -16.02
CA ASP A 41 22.88 12.49 -15.22
C ASP A 41 23.92 13.57 -15.55
N ASP A 42 24.75 13.36 -16.58
CA ASP A 42 25.91 14.18 -16.90
C ASP A 42 25.62 15.29 -17.91
N GLY A 43 24.37 15.42 -18.35
CA GLY A 43 23.94 16.39 -19.36
C GLY A 43 24.47 16.12 -20.77
N GLN A 44 25.11 14.97 -21.01
CA GLN A 44 25.51 14.60 -22.36
C GLN A 44 24.29 14.29 -23.23
N PRO A 45 24.36 14.51 -24.56
CA PRO A 45 23.29 14.12 -25.46
C PRO A 45 22.96 12.63 -25.33
N LEU A 46 21.67 12.31 -25.29
CA LEU A 46 21.21 10.93 -25.32
C LEU A 46 21.49 10.34 -26.70
N LEU A 47 21.95 9.09 -26.71
CA LEU A 47 22.11 8.36 -27.96
C LEU A 47 20.73 8.13 -28.62
N PRO A 48 20.67 8.05 -29.96
CA PRO A 48 19.44 7.70 -30.65
C PRO A 48 18.84 6.39 -30.12
N HIS A 49 17.51 6.29 -30.12
CA HIS A 49 16.77 5.10 -29.71
C HIS A 49 16.98 4.66 -28.25
N TRP A 50 17.49 5.52 -27.37
CA TRP A 50 17.72 5.19 -25.96
C TRP A 50 16.46 4.76 -25.19
N ILE A 51 15.25 5.05 -25.69
CA ILE A 51 13.97 4.61 -25.12
C ILE A 51 13.58 3.18 -25.53
N GLU A 52 14.25 2.62 -26.54
CA GLU A 52 13.90 1.32 -27.11
C GLU A 52 14.39 0.16 -26.23
N PRO A 53 13.71 -1.00 -26.26
CA PRO A 53 14.13 -2.18 -25.50
C PRO A 53 15.55 -2.66 -25.82
N LYS A 54 15.97 -2.54 -27.10
CA LYS A 54 17.25 -3.07 -27.59
C LYS A 54 18.44 -2.11 -27.39
N PHE A 55 18.22 -0.95 -26.77
CA PHE A 55 19.30 -0.02 -26.48
C PHE A 55 20.30 -0.61 -25.48
N ASP A 56 21.59 -0.47 -25.78
CA ASP A 56 22.67 -0.89 -24.87
C ASP A 56 23.00 0.23 -23.88
N ASP A 57 22.48 0.11 -22.65
CA ASP A 57 22.74 1.00 -21.54
C ASP A 57 23.88 0.52 -20.62
N SER A 58 24.72 -0.43 -21.07
CA SER A 58 25.81 -0.97 -20.25
C SER A 58 26.82 0.07 -19.76
N LYS A 59 26.96 1.18 -20.51
CA LYS A 59 27.81 2.33 -20.16
C LYS A 59 27.17 3.31 -19.18
N TRP A 60 25.86 3.21 -18.94
CA TRP A 60 25.17 4.05 -17.98
C TRP A 60 25.52 3.64 -16.55
N LYS A 61 25.54 4.63 -15.66
CA LYS A 61 25.71 4.40 -14.22
C LYS A 61 24.53 3.58 -13.71
N SER A 62 24.70 2.91 -12.57
CA SER A 62 23.66 2.09 -11.95
C SER A 62 23.53 2.44 -10.48
N GLY A 63 22.30 2.53 -9.97
CA GLY A 63 22.04 2.86 -8.57
C GLY A 63 20.64 2.48 -8.13
N THR A 64 20.45 2.35 -6.82
CA THR A 64 19.15 2.03 -6.22
C THR A 64 18.29 3.29 -6.06
N ALA A 65 16.98 3.15 -6.26
CA ALA A 65 16.04 4.25 -6.05
C ALA A 65 15.78 4.52 -4.54
N PRO A 66 15.29 5.72 -4.15
CA PRO A 66 15.18 6.93 -4.96
C PRO A 66 16.55 7.42 -5.45
N LEU A 67 16.62 7.87 -6.71
CA LEU A 67 17.83 8.46 -7.31
C LEU A 67 17.63 9.96 -7.43
N GLY A 68 18.58 10.78 -6.98
CA GLY A 68 18.44 12.23 -7.08
C GLY A 68 19.37 13.05 -6.19
N TYR A 69 18.92 14.25 -5.82
CA TYR A 69 19.49 15.10 -4.78
C TYR A 69 18.40 15.99 -4.17
N GLY A 70 18.70 16.65 -3.05
CA GLY A 70 17.78 17.59 -2.38
C GLY A 70 16.85 16.94 -1.35
N GLU A 71 16.57 15.65 -1.46
CA GLU A 71 15.74 14.91 -0.51
C GLU A 71 16.54 14.02 0.46
N SER A 72 16.00 13.82 1.67
CA SER A 72 16.70 13.09 2.76
C SER A 72 16.73 11.56 2.59
N ASP A 73 15.84 11.01 1.76
CA ASP A 73 15.67 9.58 1.53
C ASP A 73 16.31 9.08 0.23
N ILE A 74 17.06 9.96 -0.46
CA ILE A 74 17.83 9.63 -1.66
C ILE A 74 18.84 8.53 -1.34
N SER A 75 18.80 7.47 -2.15
CA SER A 75 19.69 6.31 -2.04
C SER A 75 20.88 6.41 -2.98
N THR A 76 20.65 6.92 -4.19
CA THR A 76 21.71 7.19 -5.17
C THR A 76 21.76 8.67 -5.48
N THR A 77 22.86 9.33 -5.15
CA THR A 77 23.05 10.74 -5.47
C THR A 77 23.38 10.93 -6.95
N LEU A 78 22.62 11.78 -7.64
CA LEU A 78 22.90 12.17 -9.02
C LEU A 78 23.84 13.38 -9.10
N ASN A 79 24.61 13.44 -10.18
CA ASN A 79 25.39 14.61 -10.54
C ASN A 79 24.46 15.70 -11.09
N PHE A 80 24.72 16.95 -10.74
CA PHE A 80 24.04 18.12 -11.29
C PHE A 80 24.98 19.07 -12.03
N GLY A 81 26.23 18.67 -12.24
CA GLY A 81 27.29 19.52 -12.77
C GLY A 81 28.06 20.26 -11.65
N SER A 82 29.03 21.08 -12.04
CA SER A 82 29.91 21.78 -11.10
C SER A 82 29.35 23.10 -10.56
N ASP A 83 28.33 23.66 -11.21
CA ASP A 83 27.73 24.95 -10.84
C ASP A 83 26.31 24.73 -10.28
N PRO A 84 26.08 24.88 -8.96
CA PRO A 84 24.77 24.68 -8.35
C PRO A 84 23.73 25.75 -8.77
N GLN A 85 24.14 26.82 -9.46
CA GLN A 85 23.25 27.83 -10.06
C GLN A 85 22.93 27.54 -11.54
N LYS A 86 23.60 26.56 -12.16
CA LYS A 86 23.44 26.17 -13.56
C LYS A 86 23.45 24.65 -13.69
N LYS A 87 22.56 23.99 -12.95
CA LYS A 87 22.42 22.54 -12.95
C LYS A 87 21.88 22.02 -14.29
N THR A 88 22.27 20.81 -14.66
CA THR A 88 21.57 20.03 -15.69
C THR A 88 20.12 19.83 -15.25
N ILE A 89 19.17 20.23 -16.10
CA ILE A 89 17.74 20.16 -15.78
C ILE A 89 17.10 18.81 -16.08
N THR A 90 17.84 17.89 -16.70
CA THR A 90 17.33 16.60 -17.17
C THR A 90 18.18 15.46 -16.66
N ALA A 91 17.52 14.41 -16.16
CA ALA A 91 18.15 13.12 -15.88
C ALA A 91 17.34 12.00 -16.52
N CYS A 92 18.02 10.99 -17.05
CA CYS A 92 17.40 9.88 -17.76
C CYS A 92 17.64 8.57 -17.03
N PHE A 93 16.62 7.72 -17.02
CA PHE A 93 16.61 6.46 -16.27
C PHE A 93 16.07 5.33 -17.13
N ARG A 94 16.63 4.13 -16.93
CA ARG A 94 16.20 2.89 -17.57
C ARG A 94 16.13 1.75 -16.55
N HIS A 95 15.09 0.94 -16.67
CA HIS A 95 14.92 -0.27 -15.89
C HIS A 95 14.34 -1.39 -16.76
N SER A 96 15.01 -2.53 -16.76
CA SER A 96 14.58 -3.74 -17.45
C SER A 96 13.95 -4.71 -16.45
N PHE A 97 12.85 -5.34 -16.86
CA PHE A 97 12.15 -6.33 -16.04
C PHE A 97 11.50 -7.38 -16.94
N ASP A 98 11.38 -8.61 -16.44
CA ASP A 98 10.84 -9.75 -17.19
C ASP A 98 9.41 -10.07 -16.80
N ILE A 99 8.58 -10.41 -17.79
CA ILE A 99 7.22 -10.91 -17.59
C ILE A 99 7.08 -12.28 -18.22
N THR A 100 6.64 -13.29 -17.47
CA THR A 100 6.46 -14.64 -18.02
C THR A 100 5.38 -14.69 -19.11
N ASP A 101 4.21 -14.11 -18.84
CA ASP A 101 3.10 -14.04 -19.77
C ASP A 101 2.39 -12.69 -19.64
N ALA A 102 2.68 -11.76 -20.56
CA ALA A 102 2.07 -10.44 -20.57
C ALA A 102 0.57 -10.48 -20.85
N SER A 103 0.05 -11.54 -21.48
CA SER A 103 -1.37 -11.65 -21.80
C SER A 103 -2.26 -11.77 -20.55
N GLN A 104 -1.67 -12.19 -19.42
CA GLN A 104 -2.33 -12.25 -18.10
C GLN A 104 -2.53 -10.88 -17.46
N LEU A 105 -1.93 -9.82 -18.00
CA LEU A 105 -2.05 -8.46 -17.47
C LEU A 105 -2.86 -7.63 -18.46
N LYS A 106 -3.83 -6.87 -17.93
CA LYS A 106 -4.66 -5.93 -18.70
C LYS A 106 -4.46 -4.50 -18.25
N GLN A 107 -4.10 -4.30 -16.98
CA GLN A 107 -3.84 -2.99 -16.42
C GLN A 107 -2.47 -2.90 -15.77
N LEU A 108 -1.84 -1.76 -15.94
CA LEU A 108 -0.65 -1.32 -15.26
C LEU A 108 -0.97 -0.15 -14.35
N VAL A 109 -0.35 -0.16 -13.18
CA VAL A 109 -0.40 0.91 -12.21
C VAL A 109 1.00 1.40 -11.95
N PHE A 110 1.26 2.62 -12.37
CA PHE A 110 2.48 3.34 -12.09
C PHE A 110 2.28 4.19 -10.84
N MET A 111 3.19 4.06 -9.89
CA MET A 111 3.29 4.94 -8.73
C MET A 111 4.61 5.67 -8.88
N ILE A 112 4.57 6.98 -9.13
CA ILE A 112 5.73 7.79 -9.49
C ILE A 112 5.91 8.95 -8.51
N ARG A 113 7.12 9.10 -7.97
CA ARG A 113 7.57 10.29 -7.25
C ARG A 113 8.69 10.92 -8.08
N SER A 114 8.46 12.10 -8.64
CA SER A 114 9.44 12.78 -9.48
C SER A 114 9.38 14.28 -9.29
N ASP A 115 10.52 14.95 -9.40
CA ASP A 115 10.63 16.41 -9.38
C ASP A 115 11.38 16.91 -10.62
N ASP A 116 10.86 17.85 -11.43
CA ASP A 116 9.56 18.52 -11.33
C ASP A 116 8.49 17.83 -12.20
N GLY A 117 8.90 17.38 -13.39
CA GLY A 117 8.06 16.72 -14.37
C GLY A 117 8.76 15.51 -14.96
N CYS A 118 7.98 14.59 -15.52
CA CYS A 118 8.54 13.39 -16.13
C CYS A 118 7.76 12.91 -17.35
N VAL A 119 8.46 12.22 -18.24
CA VAL A 119 7.86 11.42 -19.31
C VAL A 119 8.35 9.98 -19.17
N VAL A 120 7.42 9.03 -19.25
CA VAL A 120 7.67 7.59 -19.10
C VAL A 120 7.35 6.90 -20.41
N TYR A 121 8.28 6.07 -20.86
CA TYR A 121 8.17 5.21 -22.02
C TYR A 121 8.18 3.75 -21.57
N LEU A 122 7.23 2.97 -22.08
CA LEU A 122 7.21 1.52 -21.95
C LEU A 122 7.51 0.93 -23.33
N ASN A 123 8.62 0.21 -23.45
CA ASN A 123 9.07 -0.41 -24.69
C ASN A 123 9.08 0.56 -25.89
N GLY A 124 9.68 1.74 -25.72
CA GLY A 124 9.77 2.78 -26.75
C GLY A 124 8.49 3.63 -26.94
N LYS A 125 7.38 3.28 -26.30
CA LYS A 125 6.12 4.02 -26.40
C LYS A 125 5.88 4.91 -25.19
N GLU A 126 5.68 6.21 -25.43
CA GLU A 126 5.24 7.14 -24.39
C GLU A 126 3.89 6.70 -23.81
N VAL A 127 3.85 6.49 -22.49
CA VAL A 127 2.65 6.06 -21.75
C VAL A 127 2.21 7.08 -20.69
N ILE A 128 3.14 7.85 -20.13
CA ILE A 128 2.83 8.88 -19.12
C ILE A 128 3.63 10.14 -19.47
N ARG A 129 2.96 11.29 -19.40
CA ARG A 129 3.58 12.61 -19.41
C ARG A 129 2.98 13.43 -18.29
N HIS A 130 3.79 13.75 -17.28
CA HIS A 130 3.36 14.53 -16.13
C HIS A 130 4.15 15.83 -16.05
N ASN A 131 3.42 16.94 -15.91
CA ASN A 131 4.00 18.29 -15.72
C ASN A 131 4.99 18.73 -16.82
N LEU A 132 4.77 18.31 -18.07
CA LEU A 132 5.58 18.70 -19.24
C LEU A 132 4.70 19.22 -20.39
N PRO A 133 5.22 20.13 -21.25
CA PRO A 133 4.48 20.62 -22.40
C PRO A 133 4.16 19.50 -23.39
N GLN A 134 3.16 19.68 -24.25
CA GLN A 134 2.92 18.79 -25.38
C GLN A 134 4.01 18.92 -26.45
N GLY A 135 4.11 17.92 -27.32
CA GLY A 135 5.06 17.90 -28.44
C GLY A 135 6.35 17.15 -28.13
N GLN A 136 7.39 17.40 -28.93
CA GLN A 136 8.68 16.73 -28.78
C GLN A 136 9.34 17.14 -27.46
N ILE A 137 9.74 16.15 -26.66
CA ILE A 137 10.56 16.33 -25.47
C ILE A 137 12.04 16.25 -25.87
N THR A 138 12.84 17.15 -25.31
CA THR A 138 14.28 17.24 -25.48
C THR A 138 14.93 17.47 -24.13
N ALA A 139 16.24 17.28 -24.02
CA ALA A 139 16.97 17.52 -22.76
C ALA A 139 16.85 18.98 -22.23
N ASP A 140 16.46 19.94 -23.08
CA ASP A 140 16.23 21.34 -22.69
C ASP A 140 14.76 21.66 -22.38
N THR A 141 13.85 20.69 -22.57
CA THR A 141 12.44 20.86 -22.23
C THR A 141 12.31 21.05 -20.72
N ARG A 142 11.55 22.07 -20.32
CA ARG A 142 11.30 22.40 -18.92
C ARG A 142 9.96 21.86 -18.46
N ALA A 143 9.86 21.56 -17.18
CA ALA A 143 8.58 21.33 -16.53
C ALA A 143 7.67 22.58 -16.63
N LEU A 144 6.35 22.38 -16.64
CA LEU A 144 5.37 23.47 -16.80
C LEU A 144 5.25 24.32 -15.52
N LYS A 145 5.33 23.67 -14.36
CA LYS A 145 5.34 24.30 -13.04
C LYS A 145 6.36 23.59 -12.15
N ARG A 146 6.76 24.27 -11.08
CA ARG A 146 7.50 23.63 -9.99
C ARG A 146 6.57 22.63 -9.27
N SER A 147 7.08 21.45 -8.98
CA SER A 147 6.52 20.49 -8.04
C SER A 147 6.96 20.92 -6.64
N ASP A 148 6.01 21.16 -5.74
CA ASP A 148 6.37 21.54 -4.38
C ASP A 148 5.47 20.87 -3.32
N GLY A 149 6.01 20.82 -2.12
CA GLY A 149 5.25 20.49 -0.92
C GLY A 149 4.76 19.06 -0.87
N LEU A 150 3.49 18.83 -1.21
CA LEU A 150 2.87 17.49 -1.14
C LEU A 150 2.99 16.72 -2.43
N GLU A 151 2.91 17.41 -3.56
CA GLU A 151 2.95 16.81 -4.89
C GLU A 151 4.27 16.10 -5.10
N GLU A 152 5.36 16.72 -4.64
CA GLU A 152 6.73 16.20 -4.65
C GLU A 152 6.93 14.99 -3.70
N ARG A 153 6.16 14.91 -2.61
CA ARG A 153 6.35 13.87 -1.58
C ARG A 153 5.54 12.61 -1.81
N LEU A 154 4.54 12.67 -2.68
CA LEU A 154 3.61 11.57 -2.89
C LEU A 154 3.90 10.85 -4.19
N TYR A 155 3.67 9.54 -4.13
CA TYR A 155 3.57 8.75 -5.33
C TYR A 155 2.25 9.06 -6.04
N GLN A 156 2.38 9.72 -7.17
CA GLN A 156 1.31 9.96 -8.11
C GLN A 156 0.93 8.66 -8.82
N TYR A 157 -0.36 8.45 -9.01
CA TYR A 157 -0.90 7.17 -9.44
C TYR A 157 -1.45 7.27 -10.86
N PHE A 158 -0.92 6.46 -11.78
CA PHE A 158 -1.36 6.42 -13.17
C PHE A 158 -1.79 5.01 -13.55
N LYS A 159 -3.02 4.89 -14.06
CA LYS A 159 -3.55 3.65 -14.63
C LYS A 159 -3.36 3.67 -16.13
N ILE A 160 -2.66 2.66 -16.65
CA ILE A 160 -2.28 2.54 -18.05
C ILE A 160 -2.68 1.14 -18.54
N ASP A 161 -3.24 1.06 -19.73
CA ASP A 161 -3.53 -0.23 -20.37
C ASP A 161 -2.22 -1.02 -20.61
N ALA A 162 -2.25 -2.33 -20.37
CA ALA A 162 -1.08 -3.19 -20.49
C ALA A 162 -0.69 -3.55 -21.95
N ALA A 163 -1.34 -2.98 -22.97
CA ALA A 163 -1.15 -3.31 -24.39
C ALA A 163 0.29 -3.23 -24.90
N HIS A 164 1.16 -2.44 -24.24
CA HIS A 164 2.56 -2.30 -24.64
C HIS A 164 3.51 -3.28 -23.94
N LEU A 165 3.01 -4.12 -23.02
CA LEU A 165 3.78 -5.20 -22.42
C LEU A 165 3.99 -6.35 -23.42
N VAL A 166 5.15 -6.98 -23.34
CA VAL A 166 5.46 -8.22 -24.06
C VAL A 166 5.87 -9.31 -23.09
N SER A 167 5.66 -10.57 -23.45
CA SER A 167 6.24 -11.69 -22.70
C SER A 167 7.76 -11.70 -22.91
N GLY A 168 8.52 -11.88 -21.82
CA GLY A 168 9.96 -11.70 -21.77
C GLY A 168 10.37 -10.31 -21.27
N ALA A 169 11.47 -9.80 -21.81
CA ALA A 169 12.08 -8.56 -21.37
C ALA A 169 11.26 -7.34 -21.79
N ASN A 170 10.98 -6.47 -20.83
CA ASN A 170 10.36 -5.17 -21.01
C ASN A 170 11.31 -4.09 -20.44
N VAL A 171 11.18 -2.87 -20.95
CA VAL A 171 11.97 -1.73 -20.50
C VAL A 171 11.04 -0.56 -20.17
N ILE A 172 11.24 0.03 -18.99
CA ILE A 172 10.81 1.38 -18.67
C ILE A 172 11.99 2.34 -18.90
N ALA A 173 11.76 3.38 -19.69
CA ALA A 173 12.67 4.50 -19.88
C ALA A 173 11.98 5.80 -19.43
N ILE A 174 12.72 6.70 -18.78
CA ILE A 174 12.15 7.90 -18.15
C ILE A 174 13.08 9.08 -18.34
N GLU A 175 12.52 10.24 -18.68
CA GLU A 175 13.19 11.53 -18.55
C GLU A 175 12.51 12.32 -17.43
N VAL A 176 13.30 12.82 -16.49
CA VAL A 176 12.86 13.77 -15.47
C VAL A 176 13.41 15.14 -15.83
N HIS A 177 12.56 16.16 -15.78
CA HIS A 177 12.88 17.53 -16.15
C HIS A 177 12.54 18.51 -15.03
N GLN A 178 13.42 19.47 -14.83
CA GLN A 178 13.27 20.58 -13.90
C GLN A 178 12.66 21.81 -14.58
N VAL A 179 11.97 22.64 -13.81
CA VAL A 179 11.42 23.92 -14.28
C VAL A 179 12.53 24.92 -14.57
N ASP A 180 13.62 24.89 -13.79
CA ASP A 180 14.79 25.75 -13.98
C ASP A 180 16.09 25.16 -13.42
N SER A 181 17.24 25.69 -13.87
CA SER A 181 18.58 25.17 -13.53
C SER A 181 19.06 25.50 -12.12
N ARG A 182 18.28 26.24 -11.32
CA ARG A 182 18.61 26.59 -9.94
C ARG A 182 17.79 25.77 -8.93
N SER A 183 17.06 24.76 -9.39
CA SER A 183 16.30 23.89 -8.49
C SER A 183 17.16 23.29 -7.38
N SER A 184 16.58 23.12 -6.20
CA SER A 184 17.26 22.55 -5.03
C SER A 184 17.39 21.04 -5.10
N ASP A 185 16.53 20.41 -5.89
CA ASP A 185 16.25 18.98 -5.96
C ASP A 185 16.08 18.55 -7.42
N LEU A 186 16.25 17.25 -7.60
CA LEU A 186 15.81 16.47 -8.76
C LEU A 186 15.86 15.04 -8.28
N PHE A 187 14.75 14.31 -8.39
CA PHE A 187 14.78 12.89 -8.07
C PHE A 187 13.72 12.08 -8.81
N LEU A 188 13.90 10.77 -8.77
CA LEU A 188 12.96 9.77 -9.25
C LEU A 188 12.86 8.61 -8.26
N ASP A 189 11.63 8.22 -7.99
CA ASP A 189 11.28 6.89 -7.52
C ASP A 189 10.04 6.38 -8.28
N LEU A 190 10.01 5.10 -8.62
CA LEU A 190 8.93 4.49 -9.37
C LEU A 190 8.71 3.04 -8.96
N ALA A 191 7.45 2.70 -8.69
CA ALA A 191 6.99 1.33 -8.61
C ALA A 191 5.95 1.04 -9.70
N LEU A 192 5.93 -0.20 -10.16
CA LEU A 192 5.03 -0.67 -11.21
C LEU A 192 4.35 -1.97 -10.79
N ARG A 193 3.03 -2.02 -10.94
CA ARG A 193 2.20 -3.19 -10.68
C ARG A 193 1.36 -3.54 -11.89
N GLY A 194 1.22 -4.83 -12.16
CA GLY A 194 0.33 -5.38 -13.19
C GLY A 194 -0.87 -6.07 -12.56
N TYR A 195 -2.03 -5.95 -13.21
CA TYR A 195 -3.30 -6.58 -12.81
C TYR A 195 -3.96 -7.25 -14.03
N PRO A 196 -4.64 -8.39 -13.85
CA PRO A 196 -5.31 -9.10 -14.94
C PRO A 196 -6.60 -8.42 -15.42
N ASP A 197 -7.17 -7.52 -14.63
CA ASP A 197 -8.39 -6.79 -14.94
C ASP A 197 -8.58 -5.61 -13.96
N ASP A 198 -9.55 -4.73 -14.26
CA ASP A 198 -9.95 -3.62 -13.38
C ASP A 198 -10.52 -4.12 -12.05
N ASP A 199 -11.14 -5.30 -12.04
CA ASP A 199 -11.70 -5.91 -10.83
C ASP A 199 -10.60 -6.20 -9.81
N SER A 200 -9.41 -6.58 -10.26
CA SER A 200 -8.25 -6.90 -9.42
C SER A 200 -7.61 -5.68 -8.76
N LEU A 201 -7.92 -4.47 -9.23
CA LEU A 201 -7.60 -3.24 -8.51
C LEU A 201 -8.43 -3.10 -7.23
N ARG A 202 -9.62 -3.71 -7.21
CA ARG A 202 -10.50 -3.76 -6.05
C ARG A 202 -10.27 -5.09 -5.32
N PRO A 203 -9.91 -5.09 -4.04
CA PRO A 203 -9.71 -6.35 -3.33
C PRO A 203 -11.02 -7.10 -3.11
N LYS A 204 -11.03 -8.37 -3.51
CA LYS A 204 -12.02 -9.34 -3.07
C LYS A 204 -11.63 -9.88 -1.70
N MET A 205 -12.54 -9.76 -0.74
CA MET A 205 -12.35 -10.32 0.59
C MET A 205 -12.20 -11.85 0.49
N ARG A 206 -11.18 -12.42 1.14
CA ARG A 206 -11.00 -13.88 1.22
C ARG A 206 -11.85 -14.45 2.35
N GLU A 207 -12.36 -15.68 2.18
CA GLU A 207 -13.26 -16.32 3.17
C GLU A 207 -12.65 -16.38 4.57
N GLN A 208 -11.35 -16.71 4.68
CA GLN A 208 -10.64 -16.73 5.96
C GLN A 208 -10.59 -15.38 6.70
N ALA A 209 -10.72 -14.27 5.97
CA ALA A 209 -10.75 -12.92 6.51
C ALA A 209 -12.17 -12.37 6.66
N ARG A 210 -13.19 -13.14 6.26
CA ARG A 210 -14.59 -12.70 6.23
C ARG A 210 -15.10 -12.28 7.59
N GLN A 211 -14.87 -13.10 8.61
CA GLN A 211 -15.36 -12.81 9.96
C GLN A 211 -14.87 -11.43 10.45
N ALA A 212 -13.55 -11.20 10.44
CA ALA A 212 -12.99 -9.93 10.89
C ALA A 212 -13.45 -8.74 10.03
N THR A 213 -13.52 -8.91 8.71
CA THR A 213 -13.95 -7.85 7.78
C THR A 213 -15.40 -7.46 8.01
N VAL A 214 -16.29 -8.45 8.08
CA VAL A 214 -17.73 -8.23 8.34
C VAL A 214 -17.96 -7.68 9.74
N ASP A 215 -17.27 -8.20 10.76
CA ASP A 215 -17.40 -7.71 12.15
C ASP A 215 -16.97 -6.25 12.26
N TYR A 216 -15.81 -5.90 11.69
CA TYR A 216 -15.34 -4.52 11.73
C TYR A 216 -16.25 -3.58 10.93
N HIS A 217 -16.76 -4.04 9.80
CA HIS A 217 -17.65 -3.25 8.95
C HIS A 217 -19.04 -3.04 9.56
N SER A 218 -19.62 -4.10 10.13
CA SER A 218 -21.00 -4.09 10.65
C SER A 218 -21.08 -3.63 12.10
N THR A 219 -20.11 -4.01 12.93
CA THR A 219 -20.12 -3.76 14.38
C THR A 219 -19.01 -2.83 14.85
N HIS A 220 -18.05 -2.47 13.98
CA HIS A 220 -16.95 -1.56 14.32
C HIS A 220 -16.02 -2.10 15.40
N PHE A 221 -16.05 -3.42 15.57
CA PHE A 221 -15.35 -4.13 16.60
C PHE A 221 -14.89 -5.47 16.06
N VAL A 222 -13.59 -5.74 16.14
CA VAL A 222 -13.04 -7.09 15.96
C VAL A 222 -12.59 -7.55 17.33
N GLY A 223 -13.15 -8.66 17.81
CA GLY A 223 -12.87 -9.17 19.14
C GLY A 223 -11.39 -9.55 19.35
N PRO A 224 -10.92 -9.59 20.60
CA PRO A 224 -9.50 -9.76 20.90
C PRO A 224 -8.90 -11.09 20.43
N LYS A 225 -9.74 -12.12 20.30
CA LYS A 225 -9.35 -13.45 19.80
C LYS A 225 -9.50 -13.63 18.29
N ILE A 226 -10.12 -12.68 17.60
CA ILE A 226 -10.30 -12.72 16.15
C ILE A 226 -9.07 -12.08 15.51
N LYS A 227 -8.33 -12.88 14.73
CA LYS A 227 -7.10 -12.44 14.06
C LYS A 227 -7.38 -11.76 12.71
N ILE A 228 -6.58 -10.78 12.34
CA ILE A 228 -6.57 -10.20 10.99
C ILE A 228 -5.78 -11.10 10.04
N ARG A 229 -6.49 -11.78 9.13
CA ARG A 229 -5.92 -12.74 8.17
C ARG A 229 -5.70 -12.11 6.79
N ASP A 230 -4.88 -12.77 5.98
CA ASP A 230 -4.66 -12.35 4.60
C ASP A 230 -5.96 -12.34 3.80
N GLY A 231 -6.16 -11.27 3.02
CA GLY A 231 -7.41 -10.97 2.33
C GLY A 231 -8.41 -10.15 3.14
N TYR A 232 -8.03 -9.65 4.32
CA TYR A 232 -8.80 -8.65 5.06
C TYR A 232 -8.82 -7.32 4.30
N VAL A 233 -9.97 -6.63 4.31
CA VAL A 233 -10.16 -5.34 3.63
C VAL A 233 -10.79 -4.31 4.57
N ASP A 234 -10.26 -3.09 4.64
CA ASP A 234 -10.91 -1.94 5.29
C ASP A 234 -10.97 -0.72 4.36
N GLY A 235 -12.17 -0.41 3.89
CA GLY A 235 -12.50 0.79 3.11
C GLY A 235 -12.93 1.98 3.96
N GLY A 236 -12.89 1.88 5.29
CA GLY A 236 -13.34 2.95 6.17
C GLY A 236 -14.86 3.08 6.23
N ARG A 237 -15.33 4.27 6.63
CA ARG A 237 -16.77 4.56 6.78
C ARG A 237 -17.49 4.49 5.44
N GLY A 238 -18.51 3.64 5.36
CA GLY A 238 -19.34 3.52 4.17
C GLY A 238 -18.75 2.63 3.09
N MET A 239 -17.73 1.82 3.42
CA MET A 239 -17.39 0.66 2.61
C MET A 239 -18.65 -0.18 2.36
N LYS A 240 -18.76 -0.83 1.21
CA LYS A 240 -19.78 -1.83 0.90
C LYS A 240 -19.09 -3.10 0.41
N LEU A 241 -19.73 -4.23 0.65
CA LEU A 241 -19.41 -5.51 0.03
C LEU A 241 -20.58 -5.87 -0.88
N ASP A 242 -20.31 -6.29 -2.11
CA ASP A 242 -21.33 -6.92 -2.94
C ASP A 242 -21.55 -8.39 -2.55
N GLU A 243 -22.49 -9.06 -3.22
CA GLU A 243 -22.81 -10.47 -3.00
C GLU A 243 -21.63 -11.42 -3.25
N LYS A 244 -20.65 -10.97 -4.04
CA LYS A 244 -19.43 -11.72 -4.34
C LYS A 244 -18.31 -11.43 -3.34
N GLY A 245 -18.51 -10.53 -2.38
CA GLY A 245 -17.49 -10.10 -1.42
C GLY A 245 -16.48 -9.09 -1.97
N GLN A 246 -16.80 -8.44 -3.10
CA GLN A 246 -16.00 -7.38 -3.68
C GLN A 246 -16.21 -6.08 -2.90
N ALA A 247 -15.11 -5.44 -2.48
CA ALA A 247 -15.19 -4.22 -1.69
C ALA A 247 -15.31 -2.95 -2.56
N PHE A 248 -16.08 -1.99 -2.06
CA PHE A 248 -16.28 -0.67 -2.64
C PHE A 248 -16.20 0.40 -1.57
N SER A 249 -15.54 1.53 -1.85
CA SER A 249 -15.52 2.67 -0.92
C SER A 249 -15.27 4.00 -1.64
N ARG A 250 -15.57 5.11 -0.94
CA ARG A 250 -15.22 6.48 -1.37
C ARG A 250 -13.79 6.87 -0.96
N ARG A 251 -13.00 5.88 -0.55
CA ARG A 251 -11.67 5.97 0.05
C ARG A 251 -10.86 4.77 -0.42
N GLU A 252 -9.58 4.78 -0.10
CA GLU A 252 -8.68 3.64 -0.30
C GLU A 252 -9.17 2.40 0.47
N LEU A 253 -9.06 1.25 -0.19
CA LEU A 253 -9.38 -0.07 0.33
C LEU A 253 -8.09 -0.70 0.86
N ILE A 254 -7.86 -0.62 2.18
CA ILE A 254 -6.64 -1.16 2.79
C ILE A 254 -6.71 -2.68 2.79
N ILE A 255 -5.65 -3.33 2.34
CA ILE A 255 -5.55 -4.78 2.22
C ILE A 255 -4.47 -5.29 3.16
N VAL A 256 -4.77 -6.37 3.88
CA VAL A 256 -3.74 -7.16 4.56
C VAL A 256 -3.44 -8.39 3.71
N ASP A 257 -2.21 -8.52 3.25
CA ASP A 257 -1.72 -9.69 2.53
C ASP A 257 -0.22 -9.88 2.80
N ARG A 258 0.13 -10.73 3.76
CA ARG A 258 1.52 -10.95 4.19
C ARG A 258 2.43 -11.49 3.07
N GLN A 259 1.85 -12.12 2.05
CA GLN A 259 2.63 -12.73 0.96
C GLN A 259 2.96 -11.73 -0.13
N ARG A 260 2.02 -10.84 -0.47
CA ARG A 260 2.20 -9.85 -1.54
C ARG A 260 2.75 -8.51 -1.06
N ASP A 261 2.60 -8.21 0.21
CA ASP A 261 3.01 -6.94 0.80
C ASP A 261 4.45 -7.04 1.35
N ALA A 262 5.44 -6.78 0.49
CA ALA A 262 6.84 -6.75 0.89
C ALA A 262 7.12 -5.68 1.97
N ALA A 263 6.40 -4.56 1.93
CA ALA A 263 6.52 -3.47 2.89
C ALA A 263 6.05 -3.86 4.29
N LEU A 264 5.06 -4.76 4.38
CA LEU A 264 4.58 -5.29 5.63
C LEU A 264 5.59 -6.21 6.31
N LYS A 265 6.46 -6.89 5.55
CA LYS A 265 7.43 -7.86 6.09
C LYS A 265 8.29 -7.27 7.21
N GLN A 266 8.83 -6.06 7.04
CA GLN A 266 9.66 -5.42 8.08
C GLN A 266 8.90 -5.21 9.41
N HIS A 267 7.59 -4.97 9.32
CA HIS A 267 6.75 -4.75 10.49
C HIS A 267 6.45 -6.08 11.19
N LEU A 268 6.23 -7.15 10.42
CA LEU A 268 6.05 -8.51 10.94
C LEU A 268 7.34 -9.01 11.61
N ASP A 269 8.50 -8.80 10.98
CA ASP A 269 9.80 -9.17 11.55
C ASP A 269 10.01 -8.50 12.92
N PHE A 270 9.61 -7.22 13.07
CA PHE A 270 9.64 -6.55 14.37
C PHE A 270 8.69 -7.21 15.38
N ALA A 271 7.45 -7.54 14.98
CA ALA A 271 6.47 -8.22 15.83
C ALA A 271 6.95 -9.59 16.32
N HIS A 272 7.72 -10.30 15.49
CA HIS A 272 8.30 -11.62 15.81
C HIS A 272 9.67 -11.56 16.50
N SER A 273 10.20 -10.36 16.77
CA SER A 273 11.53 -10.19 17.37
C SER A 273 11.63 -10.78 18.78
N GLU A 274 12.81 -11.31 19.12
CA GLU A 274 13.11 -11.80 20.47
C GLU A 274 13.00 -10.69 21.52
N GLU A 275 13.31 -9.44 21.14
CA GLU A 275 13.09 -8.25 21.99
C GLU A 275 11.63 -8.18 22.47
N LEU A 276 10.67 -8.31 21.57
CA LEU A 276 9.25 -8.25 21.93
C LEU A 276 8.78 -9.49 22.69
N LYS A 277 9.23 -10.68 22.29
CA LYS A 277 8.85 -11.93 22.97
C LYS A 277 9.26 -11.93 24.44
N ALA A 278 10.45 -11.38 24.75
CA ALA A 278 10.96 -11.27 26.12
C ALA A 278 10.15 -10.31 27.02
N LEU A 279 9.31 -9.44 26.46
CA LEU A 279 8.52 -8.48 27.22
C LEU A 279 7.21 -9.10 27.73
N VAL A 280 6.84 -8.74 28.96
CA VAL A 280 5.49 -8.98 29.49
C VAL A 280 4.42 -8.29 28.63
N PRO A 281 3.18 -8.80 28.57
CA PRO A 281 2.19 -8.37 27.57
C PRO A 281 1.96 -6.86 27.45
N LEU A 282 1.81 -6.14 28.57
CA LEU A 282 1.62 -4.68 28.54
C LEU A 282 2.84 -3.93 28.01
N LYS A 283 4.06 -4.36 28.37
CA LYS A 283 5.29 -3.75 27.84
C LYS A 283 5.45 -4.07 26.35
N ARG A 284 5.11 -5.30 25.93
CA ARG A 284 5.10 -5.71 24.52
C ARG A 284 4.14 -4.84 23.71
N ALA A 285 2.90 -4.68 24.17
CA ALA A 285 1.91 -3.79 23.56
C ALA A 285 2.38 -2.33 23.50
N THR A 286 2.99 -1.82 24.57
CA THR A 286 3.53 -0.46 24.61
C THR A 286 4.64 -0.26 23.57
N ARG A 287 5.53 -1.26 23.44
CA ARG A 287 6.64 -1.24 22.49
C ARG A 287 6.15 -1.28 21.04
N LEU A 288 5.17 -2.12 20.74
CA LEU A 288 4.46 -2.16 19.45
C LEU A 288 3.78 -0.81 19.14
N ALA A 289 3.10 -0.20 20.12
CA ALA A 289 2.42 1.07 19.92
C ALA A 289 3.40 2.19 19.54
N LYS A 290 4.57 2.23 20.18
CA LYS A 290 5.65 3.16 19.85
C LYS A 290 6.21 2.91 18.45
N TYR A 291 6.41 1.64 18.08
CA TYR A 291 6.87 1.28 16.74
C TYR A 291 5.89 1.74 15.65
N VAL A 292 4.59 1.49 15.83
CA VAL A 292 3.56 1.95 14.90
C VAL A 292 3.52 3.48 14.81
N ASP A 293 3.64 4.19 15.94
CA ASP A 293 3.74 5.66 15.94
C ASP A 293 4.95 6.14 15.14
N GLN A 294 6.12 5.54 15.32
CA GLN A 294 7.33 5.92 14.59
C GLN A 294 7.23 5.69 13.07
N ASN A 295 6.54 4.64 12.64
CA ASN A 295 6.42 4.28 11.21
C ASN A 295 5.20 4.90 10.50
N MET A 296 4.29 5.54 11.25
CA MET A 296 3.08 6.14 10.70
C MET A 296 2.74 7.48 11.39
N SER A 297 3.77 8.19 11.88
CA SER A 297 3.58 9.44 12.62
C SER A 297 2.99 10.50 11.71
N LEU A 298 1.89 11.11 12.14
CA LEU A 298 1.53 12.43 11.66
C LEU A 298 2.42 13.42 12.41
N ASP A 299 3.65 13.57 11.94
CA ASP A 299 4.56 14.54 12.51
C ASP A 299 3.93 15.94 12.39
N LYS A 300 3.66 16.56 13.54
CA LYS A 300 3.06 17.89 13.63
C LYS A 300 4.01 18.98 13.12
N ASN A 301 5.31 18.70 13.11
CA ASN A 301 6.34 19.59 12.55
C ASN A 301 6.51 19.37 11.04
N ASN A 302 6.08 18.21 10.53
CA ASN A 302 5.95 17.95 9.10
C ASN A 302 4.54 18.29 8.63
N ARG A 303 4.35 19.55 8.20
CA ARG A 303 3.07 20.07 7.68
C ARG A 303 2.46 19.25 6.54
N TRP A 304 3.24 18.34 5.95
CA TRP A 304 2.85 17.52 4.81
C TRP A 304 2.31 16.14 5.17
N SER A 305 2.51 15.66 6.40
CA SER A 305 2.07 14.32 6.82
C SER A 305 0.54 14.13 6.76
N THR A 306 -0.24 15.15 7.18
CA THR A 306 -1.70 15.08 7.16
C THR A 306 -2.29 15.17 5.74
N PRO A 307 -1.88 16.13 4.91
CA PRO A 307 -2.40 16.19 3.55
C PRO A 307 -1.93 15.01 2.68
N ALA A 308 -0.76 14.41 2.95
CA ALA A 308 -0.31 13.20 2.26
C ALA A 308 -1.31 12.05 2.42
N VAL A 309 -1.78 11.82 3.65
CA VAL A 309 -2.81 10.81 3.91
C VAL A 309 -4.16 11.19 3.30
N VAL A 310 -4.51 12.49 3.22
CA VAL A 310 -5.73 12.94 2.55
C VAL A 310 -5.67 12.68 1.04
N LEU A 311 -4.52 12.92 0.41
CA LEU A 311 -4.31 12.65 -1.00
C LEU A 311 -4.32 11.15 -1.26
N LEU A 312 -3.65 10.32 -0.45
CA LEU A 312 -3.79 8.86 -0.56
C LEU A 312 -5.25 8.42 -0.48
N THR A 313 -6.04 8.99 0.43
CA THR A 313 -7.47 8.68 0.49
C THR A 313 -8.26 9.08 -0.76
N ARG A 314 -7.88 10.16 -1.43
CA ARG A 314 -8.60 10.70 -2.59
C ARG A 314 -8.14 10.05 -3.90
N GLU A 315 -6.84 10.03 -4.14
CA GLU A 315 -6.22 9.49 -5.36
C GLU A 315 -6.43 7.97 -5.48
N TYR A 316 -6.47 7.26 -4.35
CA TYR A 316 -6.72 5.82 -4.30
C TYR A 316 -8.18 5.50 -3.93
N ALA A 317 -9.11 6.43 -4.13
CA ALA A 317 -10.51 6.17 -3.83
C ALA A 317 -11.02 4.96 -4.62
N ASN A 318 -11.59 3.98 -3.91
CA ASN A 318 -12.06 2.71 -4.47
C ASN A 318 -10.96 1.79 -5.00
N GLU A 319 -9.69 2.08 -4.73
CA GLU A 319 -8.53 1.27 -5.14
C GLU A 319 -7.93 0.52 -3.96
N GLY A 320 -7.37 -0.65 -4.23
CA GLY A 320 -6.63 -1.46 -3.27
C GLY A 320 -5.27 -0.87 -2.93
N VAL A 321 -4.99 -0.72 -1.63
CA VAL A 321 -3.68 -0.31 -1.12
C VAL A 321 -3.23 -1.33 -0.07
N MET A 322 -2.04 -1.91 -0.22
CA MET A 322 -1.53 -2.82 0.80
C MET A 322 -1.17 -2.06 2.08
N LEU A 323 -1.45 -2.63 3.24
CA LEU A 323 -1.26 -1.95 4.53
C LEU A 323 0.18 -1.48 4.75
N GLY A 324 1.17 -2.28 4.37
CA GLY A 324 2.58 -1.94 4.40
C GLY A 324 2.92 -0.82 3.41
N ASP A 325 2.29 -0.77 2.22
CA ASP A 325 2.52 0.34 1.29
C ASP A 325 2.06 1.67 1.88
N VAL A 326 1.04 1.70 2.75
CA VAL A 326 0.63 2.95 3.42
C VAL A 326 1.80 3.59 4.17
N THR A 327 2.71 2.78 4.75
CA THR A 327 3.91 3.31 5.43
C THR A 327 4.95 3.84 4.44
N ARG A 328 5.03 3.26 3.23
CA ARG A 328 5.96 3.71 2.17
C ARG A 328 5.47 4.92 1.38
N LEU A 329 4.20 4.91 1.00
CA LEU A 329 3.60 5.92 0.12
C LEU A 329 3.46 7.28 0.79
N CYS A 330 3.27 7.32 2.11
CA CYS A 330 2.99 8.57 2.84
C CYS A 330 3.88 8.80 4.07
N GLY A 331 4.63 7.79 4.54
CA GLY A 331 5.35 7.87 5.83
C GLY A 331 4.46 8.13 7.05
N ALA A 332 3.13 8.11 6.87
CA ALA A 332 2.16 8.57 7.84
C ALA A 332 0.80 7.86 7.65
N GLY A 333 0.00 7.79 8.72
CA GLY A 333 -1.34 7.23 8.65
C GLY A 333 -2.29 7.86 9.66
N VAL A 334 -3.59 7.84 9.35
CA VAL A 334 -4.64 8.23 10.30
C VAL A 334 -4.96 7.08 11.26
N CYS A 335 -5.87 7.32 12.22
CA CYS A 335 -6.25 6.38 13.26
C CYS A 335 -6.55 4.96 12.75
N ARG A 336 -7.27 4.81 11.63
CA ARG A 336 -7.61 3.48 11.09
C ARG A 336 -6.39 2.70 10.57
N HIS A 337 -5.44 3.39 9.94
CA HIS A 337 -4.21 2.78 9.41
C HIS A 337 -3.38 2.24 10.56
N ARG A 338 -3.20 3.09 11.58
CA ARG A 338 -2.38 2.80 12.75
C ARG A 338 -3.00 1.74 13.65
N ALA A 339 -4.32 1.79 13.87
CA ALA A 339 -5.02 0.80 14.68
C ALA A 339 -5.06 -0.58 13.99
N LEU A 340 -5.21 -0.62 12.66
CA LEU A 340 -5.16 -1.87 11.90
C LEU A 340 -3.75 -2.47 11.90
N LEU A 341 -2.70 -1.67 11.65
CA LEU A 341 -1.32 -2.14 11.75
C LEU A 341 -1.01 -2.63 13.16
N PHE A 342 -1.38 -1.88 14.20
CA PHE A 342 -1.18 -2.32 15.58
C PHE A 342 -1.89 -3.64 15.88
N LYS A 343 -3.17 -3.78 15.50
CA LYS A 343 -3.94 -5.03 15.68
C LYS A 343 -3.23 -6.20 15.01
N LEU A 344 -2.80 -6.01 13.77
CA LEU A 344 -2.09 -7.03 13.01
C LEU A 344 -0.79 -7.46 13.71
N LEU A 345 0.05 -6.50 14.11
CA LEU A 345 1.30 -6.82 14.80
C LEU A 345 1.08 -7.41 16.19
N ALA A 346 0.02 -7.01 16.89
CA ALA A 346 -0.37 -7.59 18.16
C ALA A 346 -0.83 -9.06 18.02
N ASP A 347 -1.56 -9.39 16.96
CA ASP A 347 -1.94 -10.78 16.64
C ASP A 347 -0.73 -11.68 16.39
N GLU A 348 0.29 -11.13 15.73
CA GLU A 348 1.58 -11.78 15.46
C GLU A 348 2.45 -11.90 16.72
N ALA A 349 2.33 -10.93 17.62
CA ALA A 349 3.03 -10.90 18.91
C ALA A 349 2.26 -11.61 20.03
N GLU A 350 1.26 -12.43 19.69
CA GLU A 350 0.45 -13.25 20.60
C GLU A 350 -0.25 -12.46 21.71
N LEU A 351 -0.73 -11.26 21.40
CA LEU A 351 -1.49 -10.42 22.32
C LEU A 351 -2.99 -10.50 21.99
N ASP A 352 -3.81 -10.57 23.04
CA ASP A 352 -5.26 -10.48 22.93
C ASP A 352 -5.68 -9.02 22.78
N VAL A 353 -5.88 -8.58 21.54
CA VAL A 353 -6.14 -7.18 21.21
C VAL A 353 -7.37 -7.04 20.34
N ALA A 354 -8.34 -6.23 20.75
CA ALA A 354 -9.47 -5.86 19.89
C ALA A 354 -9.08 -4.71 18.95
N LEU A 355 -9.75 -4.63 17.80
CA LEU A 355 -9.74 -3.47 16.90
C LEU A 355 -11.08 -2.77 17.00
N VAL A 356 -11.09 -1.47 17.30
CA VAL A 356 -12.31 -0.74 17.63
C VAL A 356 -12.40 0.55 16.81
N ARG A 357 -13.61 0.91 16.38
CA ARG A 357 -13.93 2.23 15.80
C ARG A 357 -15.16 2.83 16.48
N GLY A 358 -15.06 4.08 16.90
CA GLY A 358 -16.13 4.78 17.64
C GLY A 358 -15.75 6.22 18.00
N ASN A 359 -16.37 6.80 19.02
CA ASN A 359 -16.18 8.17 19.48
C ASN A 359 -15.31 8.24 20.73
N TYR A 360 -14.00 8.14 20.56
CA TYR A 360 -13.09 8.15 21.70
C TYR A 360 -12.99 9.53 22.35
N GLY A 361 -13.23 9.60 23.66
CA GLY A 361 -12.95 10.78 24.50
C GLY A 361 -14.02 11.88 24.55
N ASP A 362 -15.02 11.86 23.66
CA ASP A 362 -16.16 12.79 23.72
C ASP A 362 -17.33 12.25 22.87
N ALA A 363 -18.33 11.62 23.50
CA ALA A 363 -19.52 11.08 22.84
C ALA A 363 -20.37 12.12 22.08
N SER A 364 -20.01 13.42 22.14
CA SER A 364 -20.64 14.50 21.39
C SER A 364 -19.93 14.89 20.08
N ARG A 365 -18.68 14.44 19.86
CA ARG A 365 -17.93 14.72 18.62
C ARG A 365 -18.43 13.89 17.44
N VAL A 366 -18.41 14.45 16.24
CA VAL A 366 -18.92 13.81 15.00
C VAL A 366 -17.76 13.19 14.16
N GLY A 367 -16.52 13.25 14.65
CA GLY A 367 -15.35 12.68 13.99
C GLY A 367 -14.94 11.33 14.59
N GLY A 368 -15.32 10.23 13.94
CA GLY A 368 -15.01 8.88 14.43
C GLY A 368 -13.50 8.62 14.53
N HIS A 369 -13.12 7.78 15.48
CA HIS A 369 -11.75 7.41 15.81
C HIS A 369 -11.59 5.89 15.80
N ALA A 370 -10.37 5.40 15.61
CA ALA A 370 -10.04 3.98 15.70
C ALA A 370 -8.89 3.77 16.68
N TRP A 371 -9.00 2.75 17.53
CA TRP A 371 -8.04 2.38 18.55
C TRP A 371 -8.04 0.87 18.77
N ASN A 372 -7.22 0.41 19.70
CA ASN A 372 -7.14 -0.98 20.09
C ASN A 372 -7.39 -1.15 21.58
N GLU A 373 -7.89 -2.31 21.98
CA GLU A 373 -8.06 -2.66 23.39
C GLU A 373 -7.27 -3.92 23.70
N LEU A 374 -6.31 -3.83 24.61
CA LEU A 374 -5.53 -4.96 25.10
C LEU A 374 -6.26 -5.63 26.27
N TYR A 375 -6.35 -6.95 26.21
CA TYR A 375 -6.94 -7.81 27.24
C TYR A 375 -5.82 -8.62 27.87
N LEU A 376 -5.55 -8.38 29.16
CA LEU A 376 -4.54 -9.15 29.89
C LEU A 376 -5.16 -10.39 30.55
N PRO A 377 -4.37 -11.48 30.73
CA PRO A 377 -4.85 -12.69 31.40
C PRO A 377 -5.32 -12.46 32.85
N ASP A 378 -4.81 -11.43 33.51
CA ASP A 378 -5.20 -11.02 34.87
C ASP A 378 -6.51 -10.22 34.92
N GLY A 379 -7.22 -10.11 33.79
CA GLY A 379 -8.50 -9.41 33.66
C GLY A 379 -8.38 -7.90 33.47
N ARG A 380 -7.18 -7.31 33.58
CA ARG A 380 -6.98 -5.89 33.28
C ARG A 380 -7.14 -5.63 31.79
N ARG A 381 -7.70 -4.47 31.46
CA ARG A 381 -7.89 -4.03 30.08
C ARG A 381 -7.29 -2.66 29.87
N PHE A 382 -6.76 -2.42 28.66
CA PHE A 382 -6.14 -1.15 28.32
C PHE A 382 -6.59 -0.67 26.94
N ILE A 383 -6.94 0.60 26.81
CA ILE A 383 -6.97 1.25 25.50
C ILE A 383 -5.53 1.52 25.08
N ILE A 384 -5.19 1.10 23.87
CA ILE A 384 -3.95 1.44 23.17
C ILE A 384 -4.33 2.33 21.99
N ASP A 385 -4.12 3.64 22.14
CA ASP A 385 -4.36 4.62 21.09
C ASP A 385 -3.01 5.08 20.54
N THR A 386 -2.60 4.44 19.44
CA THR A 386 -1.35 4.78 18.78
C THR A 386 -1.38 6.19 18.22
N MET A 387 -2.53 6.65 17.69
CA MET A 387 -2.69 7.98 17.09
C MET A 387 -2.56 9.11 18.11
N GLN A 388 -3.12 8.93 19.31
CA GLN A 388 -3.03 9.91 20.40
C GLN A 388 -1.86 9.65 21.36
N ARG A 389 -1.03 8.63 21.10
CA ARG A 389 0.10 8.21 21.96
C ARG A 389 -0.33 7.97 23.41
N ARG A 390 -1.49 7.32 23.58
CA ARG A 390 -2.15 7.17 24.89
C ARG A 390 -2.41 5.71 25.21
N ILE A 391 -2.07 5.32 26.44
CA ILE A 391 -2.44 4.03 27.02
C ILE A 391 -3.27 4.28 28.27
N VAL A 392 -4.49 3.74 28.32
CA VAL A 392 -5.45 4.00 29.42
C VAL A 392 -5.91 2.69 30.02
N ASN A 393 -5.74 2.53 31.33
CA ASN A 393 -6.31 1.39 32.06
C ASN A 393 -7.84 1.55 32.14
N LEU A 394 -8.57 0.53 31.70
CA LEU A 394 -10.03 0.48 31.76
C LEU A 394 -10.58 -0.26 32.98
N GLY A 395 -9.73 -0.86 33.82
CA GLY A 395 -10.17 -1.76 34.88
C GLY A 395 -10.67 -3.11 34.33
N SER A 396 -11.36 -3.88 35.17
CA SER A 396 -11.89 -5.22 34.85
C SER A 396 -13.31 -5.19 34.25
N ASP A 397 -14.03 -4.08 34.38
CA ASP A 397 -15.43 -3.89 33.97
C ASP A 397 -15.60 -3.40 32.52
N GLY A 398 -14.49 -3.28 31.77
CA GLY A 398 -14.32 -2.50 30.55
C GLY A 398 -15.33 -2.71 29.39
N GLY A 399 -16.24 -3.67 29.47
CA GLY A 399 -17.38 -3.80 28.57
C GLY A 399 -18.30 -2.56 28.55
N GLN A 400 -18.60 -1.97 29.72
CA GLN A 400 -19.41 -0.73 29.75
C GLN A 400 -18.65 0.46 29.15
N THR A 401 -17.36 0.60 29.46
CA THR A 401 -16.55 1.72 29.00
C THR A 401 -16.35 1.70 27.48
N SER A 402 -16.09 0.53 26.90
CA SER A 402 -15.95 0.36 25.44
C SER A 402 -17.27 0.61 24.71
N SER A 403 -18.39 0.11 25.28
CA SER A 403 -19.73 0.34 24.72
C SER A 403 -20.13 1.82 24.65
N ARG A 404 -19.68 2.64 25.63
CA ARG A 404 -19.92 4.10 25.61
C ARG A 404 -19.27 4.76 24.39
N TYR A 405 -18.05 4.35 24.05
CA TYR A 405 -17.35 4.87 22.87
C TYR A 405 -17.95 4.37 21.56
N LEU A 406 -18.72 3.28 21.55
CA LEU A 406 -19.45 2.84 20.36
C LEU A 406 -20.75 3.63 20.10
N THR A 407 -21.05 4.67 20.90
CA THR A 407 -22.28 5.47 20.79
C THR A 407 -22.04 6.98 20.70
N VAL A 408 -22.94 7.69 20.00
CA VAL A 408 -23.11 9.16 20.04
C VAL A 408 -24.47 9.44 20.63
N LYS A 409 -24.55 10.20 21.73
CA LYS A 409 -25.83 10.55 22.37
C LYS A 409 -26.75 9.31 22.57
N ASN A 410 -26.18 8.22 23.11
CA ASN A 410 -26.85 6.92 23.32
C ASN A 410 -27.38 6.23 22.05
N LYS A 411 -27.01 6.71 20.87
CA LYS A 411 -27.28 6.04 19.59
C LYS A 411 -26.00 5.33 19.15
N PRO A 412 -26.07 4.07 18.68
CA PRO A 412 -24.94 3.41 18.06
C PRO A 412 -24.30 4.33 17.01
N TRP A 413 -22.98 4.42 17.02
CA TRP A 413 -22.20 5.27 16.13
C TRP A 413 -22.50 4.97 14.64
N TYR A 414 -22.87 3.72 14.33
CA TYR A 414 -23.53 3.34 13.08
C TYR A 414 -24.79 2.50 13.35
N PRO A 415 -25.85 2.64 12.53
CA PRO A 415 -27.02 1.78 12.63
C PRO A 415 -26.62 0.32 12.39
N LYS A 416 -27.14 -0.61 13.20
CA LYS A 416 -27.05 -2.04 12.89
C LYS A 416 -27.65 -2.24 11.50
N SER A 417 -26.93 -2.89 10.59
CA SER A 417 -27.57 -3.40 9.37
C SER A 417 -28.70 -4.31 9.82
N LYS A 418 -29.92 -4.04 9.35
CA LYS A 418 -30.99 -5.06 9.47
C LYS A 418 -30.46 -6.30 8.74
N PRO A 419 -30.53 -7.50 9.34
CA PRO A 419 -30.39 -8.73 8.57
C PRO A 419 -31.34 -8.63 7.38
N ALA A 420 -30.88 -9.02 6.18
CA ALA A 420 -31.80 -9.21 5.07
C ALA A 420 -32.89 -10.16 5.57
N GLU A 421 -34.15 -9.70 5.59
CA GLU A 421 -35.28 -10.55 5.90
C GLU A 421 -35.24 -11.67 4.86
N ALA A 422 -35.00 -12.91 5.31
CA ALA A 422 -35.17 -14.07 4.47
C ALA A 422 -36.62 -14.02 3.99
N GLU A 423 -36.82 -13.84 2.68
CA GLU A 423 -38.14 -13.90 2.07
C GLU A 423 -38.78 -15.23 2.50
N GLN A 424 -39.79 -15.14 3.35
CA GLN A 424 -40.62 -16.29 3.66
C GLN A 424 -41.28 -16.73 2.35
N PRO A 425 -41.26 -18.04 2.00
CA PRO A 425 -41.91 -18.50 0.80
C PRO A 425 -43.39 -18.15 0.88
N GLN A 426 -43.87 -17.38 -0.10
CA GLN A 426 -45.28 -17.10 -0.25
C GLN A 426 -46.03 -18.43 -0.38
N ASN A 427 -46.81 -18.76 0.66
CA ASN A 427 -47.81 -19.80 0.58
C ASN A 427 -48.83 -19.39 -0.48
N SER A 428 -48.82 -20.10 -1.62
CA SER A 428 -49.92 -20.08 -2.57
C SER A 428 -51.06 -20.91 -2.00
N ALA A 429 -52.11 -20.23 -1.53
CA ALA A 429 -53.39 -20.84 -1.22
C ALA A 429 -54.53 -19.88 -1.60
N ASN A 430 -54.99 -20.04 -2.84
CA ASN A 430 -56.39 -20.12 -3.31
C ASN A 430 -56.53 -19.66 -4.75
#